data_AF-W3WJR3-F1
#
_entry.id   AF-W3WJR3-F1
#
_cell.length_a   1.000
_cell.length_b   1.000
_cell.length_c   1.000
_cell.angle_alpha   90.00
_cell.angle_beta   90.00
_cell.angle_gamma   90.00
#
_symmetry.space_group_name_H-M   'P 1'
#
loop_
_entity.id
_entity.type
_entity.pdbx_description
1 polymer ?
#
loop_
_entity_poly.entity_id
_entity_poly.type
_entity_poly.pdbx_seq_one_letter_code
_entity_poly.pdbx_strand_id
1 'polypeptide(L)'
;MIAITALNLLLAVVVSALPSTLSCDVSSSNATVSSREGMTSLVNQILDSMVAHDPYSLPLAGVYYATENSHPAALGMMTAWRTITKAGEPSLLAIDTTNGTAYFALDVSEGNDEVQSILRGRIKVVDEELTELELFINRNRGDHGFSYSATELPSNYAVLMSPPANRTKASRETLWQLSEALFATSSNFTVDLGADCQFTELGWKVVDTGLYGNGSTDPLGCAWPDEHPTDSNARVALVVDEELGFVVTSGIIPGIVYPYYGNTSAFIPNTMTAAQEAQEAWYEESKASGGLPLLAPTGATGETLEVLQYYNGELQAMQINVYLSGPGMTSPWL
;
A
#
# COMPACT_ATOMS: atom_id res chain seq x y z
N MET A 1 -48.68 -21.18 71.62
CA MET A 1 -48.07 -21.93 70.51
C MET A 1 -46.74 -21.25 70.20
N ILE A 2 -45.65 -21.94 70.56
CA ILE A 2 -44.24 -21.75 70.16
C ILE A 2 -43.63 -20.35 70.32
N ALA A 3 -42.85 -20.23 71.39
CA ALA A 3 -41.78 -19.26 71.58
C ALA A 3 -40.63 -19.50 70.59
N ILE A 4 -39.81 -18.47 70.30
CA ILE A 4 -38.35 -18.59 70.14
C ILE A 4 -37.70 -17.26 70.52
N THR A 5 -36.64 -17.42 71.31
CA THR A 5 -35.80 -16.47 72.04
C THR A 5 -34.45 -16.28 71.35
N ALA A 6 -33.75 -15.21 71.74
CA ALA A 6 -32.29 -15.00 71.66
C ALA A 6 -31.73 -14.65 70.26
N LEU A 7 -30.64 -13.90 70.08
CA LEU A 7 -29.41 -13.85 70.89
C LEU A 7 -28.58 -12.61 70.48
N ASN A 8 -28.06 -11.86 71.46
CA ASN A 8 -26.98 -10.88 71.25
C ASN A 8 -25.64 -11.63 71.14
N LEU A 9 -24.80 -11.28 70.17
CA LEU A 9 -23.38 -11.66 70.21
C LEU A 9 -22.49 -10.56 69.60
N LEU A 10 -21.69 -9.93 70.45
CA LEU A 10 -20.47 -9.20 70.10
C LEU A 10 -19.49 -10.16 69.41
N LEU A 11 -18.84 -9.76 68.32
CA LEU A 11 -17.61 -10.39 67.86
C LEU A 11 -16.53 -9.36 67.50
N ALA A 12 -15.31 -9.76 67.82
CA ALA A 12 -14.10 -8.96 67.95
C ALA A 12 -13.48 -8.54 66.60
N VAL A 13 -12.75 -7.43 66.65
CA VAL A 13 -11.85 -6.95 65.60
C VAL A 13 -10.64 -7.89 65.51
N VAL A 14 -10.44 -8.52 64.36
CA VAL A 14 -9.19 -9.18 63.99
C VAL A 14 -8.51 -8.29 62.95
N VAL A 15 -7.37 -7.70 63.32
CA VAL A 15 -6.48 -7.00 62.38
C VAL A 15 -5.64 -8.06 61.67
N SER A 16 -5.97 -8.35 60.42
CA SER A 16 -5.13 -9.15 59.53
C SER A 16 -4.16 -8.23 58.79
N ALA A 17 -2.86 -8.40 59.04
CA ALA A 17 -1.80 -7.78 58.27
C ALA A 17 -1.81 -8.34 56.84
N LEU A 18 -1.96 -7.45 55.85
CA LEU A 18 -1.80 -7.78 54.43
C LEU A 18 -0.30 -7.80 54.06
N PRO A 19 0.16 -8.76 53.23
CA PRO A 19 1.51 -8.76 52.70
C PRO A 19 1.66 -7.66 51.64
N SER A 20 2.77 -6.93 51.72
CA SER A 20 3.19 -5.93 50.74
C SER A 20 3.38 -6.61 49.38
N THR A 21 2.52 -6.27 48.42
CA THR A 21 2.71 -6.61 47.02
C THR A 21 3.85 -5.78 46.45
N LEU A 22 4.89 -6.45 45.98
CA LEU A 22 5.89 -5.89 45.09
C LEU A 22 5.16 -5.36 43.85
N SER A 23 5.11 -4.04 43.69
CA SER A 23 4.74 -3.41 42.43
C SER A 23 5.92 -3.59 41.48
N CYS A 24 5.77 -4.49 40.52
CA CYS A 24 6.51 -4.37 39.27
C CYS A 24 5.91 -3.20 38.52
N ASP A 25 6.62 -2.06 38.51
CA ASP A 25 6.39 -0.99 37.53
C ASP A 25 6.71 -1.56 36.15
N VAL A 26 5.69 -2.14 35.51
CA VAL A 26 5.66 -2.23 34.05
C VAL A 26 5.32 -0.83 33.59
N SER A 27 6.34 -0.05 33.22
CA SER A 27 6.15 1.18 32.46
C SER A 27 5.55 0.79 31.11
N SER A 28 4.23 0.73 31.04
CA SER A 28 3.51 0.79 29.78
C SER A 28 3.70 2.21 29.25
N SER A 29 4.71 2.41 28.41
CA SER A 29 4.74 3.57 27.54
C SER A 29 3.46 3.51 26.71
N ASN A 30 2.48 4.34 27.05
CA ASN A 30 1.37 4.63 26.15
C ASN A 30 1.98 5.30 24.92
N ALA A 31 2.34 4.50 23.91
CA ALA A 31 2.81 4.99 22.64
C ALA A 31 1.71 5.87 22.05
N THR A 32 1.95 7.18 21.95
CA THR A 32 1.02 8.08 21.28
C THR A 32 0.97 7.70 19.81
N VAL A 33 -0.17 7.88 19.15
CA VAL A 33 -0.33 7.54 17.73
C VAL A 33 0.65 8.32 16.85
N SER A 34 1.18 9.45 17.33
CA SER A 34 2.23 10.23 16.65
C SER A 34 3.62 9.57 16.62
N SER A 35 3.82 8.45 17.30
CA SER A 35 5.05 7.66 17.24
C SER A 35 4.99 6.60 16.13
N ARG A 36 6.15 6.09 15.70
CA ARG A 36 6.20 4.97 14.74
C ARG A 36 5.44 3.74 15.26
N GLU A 37 5.67 3.37 16.52
CA GLU A 37 5.01 2.25 17.19
C GLU A 37 3.49 2.46 17.29
N GLY A 38 3.06 3.69 17.59
CA GLY A 38 1.64 4.06 17.62
C GLY A 38 0.97 3.94 16.25
N MET A 39 1.62 4.45 15.19
CA MET A 39 1.13 4.30 13.80
C MET A 39 1.09 2.83 13.37
N THR A 40 2.12 2.03 13.70
CA THR A 40 2.12 0.58 13.43
C THR A 40 0.95 -0.11 14.13
N SER A 41 0.71 0.21 15.40
CA SER A 41 -0.40 -0.36 16.18
C SER A 41 -1.75 0.00 15.58
N LEU A 42 -1.92 1.24 15.08
CA LEU A 42 -3.14 1.66 14.41
C LEU A 42 -3.34 0.94 13.06
N VAL A 43 -2.29 0.76 12.25
CA VAL A 43 -2.38 -0.04 11.02
C VAL A 43 -2.80 -1.46 11.33
N ASN A 44 -2.21 -2.09 12.35
CA ASN A 44 -2.62 -3.42 12.80
C ASN A 44 -4.08 -3.43 13.27
N GLN A 45 -4.54 -2.42 14.01
CA GLN A 45 -5.93 -2.29 14.42
C GLN A 45 -6.89 -2.19 13.23
N ILE A 46 -6.49 -1.50 12.15
CA ILE A 46 -7.27 -1.45 10.90
C ILE A 46 -7.41 -2.85 10.30
N LEU A 47 -6.31 -3.59 10.18
CA LEU A 47 -6.31 -4.94 9.62
C LEU A 47 -7.12 -5.92 10.49
N ASP A 48 -6.95 -5.86 11.81
CA ASP A 48 -7.72 -6.63 12.77
C ASP A 48 -9.22 -6.33 12.66
N SER A 49 -9.59 -5.06 12.49
CA SER A 49 -10.98 -4.65 12.30
C SER A 49 -11.59 -5.22 11.01
N MET A 50 -10.79 -5.33 9.94
CA MET A 50 -11.22 -5.95 8.68
C MET A 50 -11.46 -7.43 8.88
N VAL A 51 -10.54 -8.16 9.53
CA VAL A 51 -10.70 -9.59 9.83
C VAL A 51 -11.89 -9.85 10.76
N ALA A 52 -12.12 -8.97 11.74
CA ALA A 52 -13.24 -9.05 12.66
C ALA A 52 -14.58 -8.62 12.04
N HIS A 53 -14.58 -8.10 10.80
CA HIS A 53 -15.74 -7.50 10.13
C HIS A 53 -16.38 -6.36 10.96
N ASP A 54 -15.59 -5.65 11.76
CA ASP A 54 -16.05 -4.59 12.67
C ASP A 54 -15.33 -3.26 12.42
N PRO A 55 -15.76 -2.47 11.43
CA PRO A 55 -15.15 -1.18 11.13
C PRO A 55 -15.35 -0.12 12.21
N TYR A 56 -16.28 -0.34 13.16
CA TYR A 56 -16.62 0.63 14.20
C TYR A 56 -15.72 0.52 15.43
N SER A 57 -14.84 -0.49 15.47
CA SER A 57 -13.78 -0.63 16.46
C SER A 57 -12.63 0.39 16.27
N LEU A 58 -12.60 1.09 15.13
CA LEU A 58 -11.54 2.04 14.79
C LEU A 58 -11.74 3.41 15.44
N PRO A 59 -10.66 4.11 15.80
CA PRO A 59 -10.70 5.48 16.30
C PRO A 59 -10.91 6.45 15.12
N LEU A 60 -12.12 6.47 14.54
CA LEU A 60 -12.45 7.37 13.43
C LEU A 60 -12.72 8.79 13.94
N ALA A 61 -12.24 9.78 13.20
CA ALA A 61 -12.60 11.17 13.46
C ALA A 61 -14.10 11.38 13.26
N GLY A 62 -14.66 12.41 13.91
CA GLY A 62 -16.08 12.75 13.78
C GLY A 62 -16.54 12.94 12.33
N VAL A 63 -15.63 13.34 11.44
CA VAL A 63 -15.77 13.29 9.97
C VAL A 63 -14.48 12.75 9.38
N TYR A 64 -14.57 11.73 8.53
CA TYR A 64 -13.42 11.11 7.86
C TYR A 64 -13.69 10.92 6.36
N TYR A 65 -12.62 10.79 5.58
CA TYR A 65 -12.66 10.43 4.16
C TYR A 65 -12.19 8.99 4.00
N ALA A 66 -12.89 8.20 3.18
CA ALA A 66 -12.46 6.85 2.89
C ALA A 66 -12.82 6.41 1.47
N THR A 67 -11.91 5.67 0.85
CA THR A 67 -12.12 5.05 -0.47
C THR A 67 -11.60 3.63 -0.51
N GLU A 68 -12.28 2.76 -1.26
CA GLU A 68 -11.77 1.45 -1.66
C GLU A 68 -11.76 1.39 -3.18
N ASN A 69 -10.61 1.10 -3.79
CA ASN A 69 -10.42 1.08 -5.25
C ASN A 69 -10.97 2.35 -5.91
N SER A 70 -10.60 3.50 -5.35
CA SER A 70 -11.02 4.85 -5.80
C SER A 70 -12.52 5.13 -5.67
N HIS A 71 -13.26 4.27 -4.98
CA HIS A 71 -14.69 4.45 -4.73
C HIS A 71 -14.95 4.95 -3.30
N PRO A 72 -15.50 6.16 -3.11
CA PRO A 72 -15.85 6.64 -1.79
C PRO A 72 -16.94 5.79 -1.16
N ALA A 73 -16.71 5.33 0.08
CA ALA A 73 -17.68 4.52 0.81
C ALA A 73 -17.50 4.69 2.33
N ALA A 74 -18.58 4.48 3.09
CA ALA A 74 -18.44 4.23 4.52
C ALA A 74 -17.76 2.86 4.75
N LEU A 75 -16.96 2.72 5.81
CA LEU A 75 -16.15 1.51 6.02
C LEU A 75 -17.00 0.22 6.06
N GLY A 76 -18.18 0.24 6.69
CA GLY A 76 -19.09 -0.92 6.71
C GLY A 76 -19.74 -1.29 5.36
N MET A 77 -19.54 -0.47 4.32
CA MET A 77 -19.96 -0.76 2.95
C MET A 77 -18.81 -1.25 2.07
N MET A 78 -17.56 -1.02 2.47
CA MET A 78 -16.38 -1.48 1.74
C MET A 78 -16.29 -3.01 1.73
N THR A 79 -15.74 -3.57 0.65
CA THR A 79 -15.62 -5.02 0.50
C THR A 79 -14.61 -5.60 1.48
N ALA A 80 -13.54 -4.88 1.82
CA ALA A 80 -12.50 -5.30 2.75
C ALA A 80 -13.08 -5.81 4.09
N TRP A 81 -14.03 -5.09 4.70
CA TRP A 81 -14.69 -5.49 5.97
C TRP A 81 -15.72 -6.61 5.83
N ARG A 82 -15.99 -7.08 4.62
CA ARG A 82 -16.96 -8.15 4.35
C ARG A 82 -16.31 -9.43 3.87
N THR A 83 -15.16 -9.31 3.21
CA THR A 83 -14.51 -10.41 2.50
C THR A 83 -13.21 -10.84 3.15
N ILE A 84 -12.45 -9.94 3.79
CA ILE A 84 -11.17 -10.31 4.37
C ILE A 84 -11.39 -11.26 5.56
N THR A 85 -10.79 -12.44 5.49
CA THR A 85 -10.83 -13.49 6.52
C THR A 85 -9.51 -13.62 7.25
N LYS A 86 -8.42 -13.15 6.63
CA LYS A 86 -7.07 -13.18 7.20
C LYS A 86 -6.24 -12.02 6.69
N ALA A 87 -5.53 -11.39 7.60
CA ALA A 87 -4.49 -10.40 7.34
C ALA A 87 -3.32 -10.68 8.29
N GLY A 88 -2.09 -10.54 7.79
CA GLY A 88 -0.87 -10.59 8.59
C GLY A 88 -0.37 -9.19 8.96
N GLU A 89 0.87 -9.11 9.44
CA GLU A 89 1.56 -7.83 9.54
C GLU A 89 1.85 -7.26 8.14
N PRO A 90 1.88 -5.93 7.98
CA PRO A 90 2.33 -5.31 6.73
C PRO A 90 3.70 -5.81 6.29
N SER A 91 3.80 -6.31 5.06
CA SER A 91 5.09 -6.67 4.46
C SER A 91 5.89 -5.42 4.07
N LEU A 92 5.20 -4.31 3.78
CA LEU A 92 5.79 -2.98 3.67
C LEU A 92 4.97 -2.01 4.52
N LEU A 93 5.65 -1.22 5.33
CA LEU A 93 5.07 -0.18 6.17
C LEU A 93 5.96 1.06 6.16
N ALA A 94 5.54 2.10 5.46
CA ALA A 94 6.19 3.40 5.47
C ALA A 94 5.41 4.34 6.39
N ILE A 95 6.09 5.01 7.32
CA ILE A 95 5.44 5.86 8.32
C ILE A 95 6.07 7.25 8.34
N ASP A 96 5.25 8.27 8.16
CA ASP A 96 5.59 9.69 8.28
C ASP A 96 5.00 10.25 9.59
N THR A 97 5.80 10.25 10.65
CA THR A 97 5.38 10.77 11.96
C THR A 97 5.20 12.28 11.96
N THR A 98 5.79 13.00 10.99
CA THR A 98 5.66 14.46 10.89
C THR A 98 4.28 14.84 10.38
N ASN A 99 3.77 14.12 9.39
CA ASN A 99 2.46 14.38 8.79
C ASN A 99 1.33 13.51 9.36
N GLY A 100 1.65 12.55 10.23
CA GLY A 100 0.68 11.59 10.74
C GLY A 100 0.14 10.67 9.64
N THR A 101 0.93 10.36 8.62
CA THR A 101 0.51 9.48 7.52
C THR A 101 1.30 8.18 7.52
N ALA A 102 0.69 7.12 7.00
CA ALA A 102 1.38 5.86 6.77
C ALA A 102 0.85 5.19 5.51
N TYR A 103 1.72 4.44 4.84
CA TYR A 103 1.38 3.55 3.75
C TYR A 103 1.71 2.12 4.14
N PHE A 104 0.83 1.19 3.80
CA PHE A 104 1.05 -0.22 4.05
C PHE A 104 0.70 -1.06 2.83
N ALA A 105 1.36 -2.20 2.69
CA ALA A 105 1.02 -3.23 1.72
C ALA A 105 1.25 -4.62 2.33
N LEU A 106 0.31 -5.52 2.09
CA LEU A 106 0.34 -6.91 2.55
C LEU A 106 -0.50 -7.81 1.65
N ASP A 107 -0.26 -9.10 1.78
CA ASP A 107 -1.14 -10.13 1.29
C ASP A 107 -2.31 -10.36 2.27
N VAL A 108 -3.49 -10.64 1.72
CA VAL A 108 -4.71 -10.96 2.48
C VAL A 108 -5.46 -12.13 1.85
N SER A 109 -6.28 -12.79 2.65
CA SER A 109 -7.24 -13.81 2.18
C SER A 109 -8.65 -13.22 2.14
N GLU A 110 -9.36 -13.46 1.05
CA GLU A 110 -10.76 -13.02 0.86
C GLU A 110 -11.70 -14.22 0.68
N GLY A 111 -12.70 -14.36 1.56
CA GLY A 111 -13.76 -15.38 1.48
C GLY A 111 -13.36 -16.82 1.80
N ASN A 112 -12.08 -17.17 1.69
CA ASN A 112 -11.47 -18.43 2.13
C ASN A 112 -10.10 -18.16 2.76
N ASP A 113 -9.34 -19.20 3.13
CA ASP A 113 -8.03 -19.05 3.80
C ASP A 113 -6.84 -19.03 2.81
N GLU A 114 -7.09 -19.05 1.51
CA GLU A 114 -6.04 -18.91 0.51
C GLU A 114 -5.63 -17.45 0.41
N VAL A 115 -4.32 -17.21 0.49
CA VAL A 115 -3.74 -15.89 0.26
C VAL A 115 -3.75 -15.63 -1.24
N GLN A 116 -4.61 -14.71 -1.67
CA GLN A 116 -4.88 -14.49 -3.09
C GLN A 116 -4.85 -13.01 -3.49
N SER A 117 -4.99 -12.10 -2.53
CA SER A 117 -5.15 -10.67 -2.78
C SER A 117 -4.03 -9.86 -2.13
N ILE A 118 -3.69 -8.73 -2.73
CA ILE A 118 -2.79 -7.73 -2.15
C ILE A 118 -3.65 -6.55 -1.73
N LEU A 119 -3.65 -6.27 -0.42
CA LEU A 119 -4.21 -5.05 0.14
C LEU A 119 -3.07 -4.03 0.27
N ARG A 120 -3.31 -2.83 -0.23
CA ARG A 120 -2.46 -1.68 -0.01
C ARG A 120 -3.30 -0.50 0.44
N GLY A 121 -2.74 0.38 1.24
CA GLY A 121 -3.49 1.51 1.74
C GLY A 121 -2.64 2.63 2.27
N ARG A 122 -3.24 3.81 2.36
CA ARG A 122 -2.66 5.03 2.92
C ARG A 122 -3.60 5.63 3.94
N ILE A 123 -3.10 5.86 5.14
CA ILE A 123 -3.86 6.48 6.24
C ILE A 123 -3.34 7.86 6.57
N LYS A 124 -4.21 8.67 7.18
CA LYS A 124 -3.84 9.89 7.89
C LYS A 124 -4.53 9.95 9.24
N VAL A 125 -3.75 10.36 10.22
CA VAL A 125 -4.16 10.52 11.61
C VAL A 125 -4.00 11.98 12.03
N VAL A 126 -5.02 12.52 12.66
CA VAL A 126 -4.96 13.82 13.33
C VAL A 126 -5.60 13.64 14.70
N ASP A 127 -4.97 14.17 15.75
CA ASP A 127 -5.47 14.08 17.13
C ASP A 127 -5.80 12.64 17.58
N GLU A 128 -4.94 11.69 17.20
CA GLU A 128 -5.08 10.23 17.46
C GLU A 128 -6.28 9.55 16.77
N GLU A 129 -6.97 10.26 15.87
CA GLU A 129 -8.12 9.76 15.12
C GLU A 129 -7.80 9.62 13.62
N LEU A 130 -8.35 8.58 12.98
CA LEU A 130 -8.30 8.36 11.54
C LEU A 130 -9.18 9.39 10.82
N THR A 131 -8.53 10.26 10.04
CA THR A 131 -9.20 11.29 9.24
C THR A 131 -9.34 10.92 7.77
N GLU A 132 -8.43 10.08 7.27
CA GLU A 132 -8.42 9.67 5.88
C GLU A 132 -7.94 8.22 5.75
N LEU A 133 -8.64 7.39 4.97
CA LEU A 133 -8.29 6.00 4.67
C LEU A 133 -8.47 5.69 3.18
N GLU A 134 -7.37 5.52 2.46
CA GLU A 134 -7.37 5.18 1.06
C GLU A 134 -6.91 3.72 0.89
N LEU A 135 -7.77 2.85 0.35
CA LEU A 135 -7.49 1.42 0.17
C LEU A 135 -7.53 1.03 -1.30
N PHE A 136 -6.65 0.12 -1.67
CA PHE A 136 -6.72 -0.63 -2.91
C PHE A 136 -6.56 -2.12 -2.64
N ILE A 137 -7.42 -2.93 -3.23
CA ILE A 137 -7.34 -4.38 -3.20
C ILE A 137 -7.22 -4.92 -4.61
N ASN A 138 -6.09 -5.56 -4.87
CA ASN A 138 -5.75 -6.17 -6.14
C ASN A 138 -5.80 -7.69 -5.96
N ARG A 139 -6.58 -8.37 -6.79
CA ARG A 139 -6.86 -9.81 -6.69
C ARG A 139 -6.13 -10.61 -7.75
N ASN A 140 -5.78 -9.96 -8.86
CA ASN A 140 -5.10 -10.56 -9.99
C ASN A 140 -4.47 -9.48 -10.89
N ARG A 141 -3.61 -9.91 -11.82
CA ARG A 141 -2.92 -9.05 -12.81
C ARG A 141 -3.85 -8.09 -13.57
N GLY A 142 -5.09 -8.51 -13.84
CA GLY A 142 -6.10 -7.71 -14.53
C GLY A 142 -6.52 -6.44 -13.80
N ASP A 143 -6.29 -6.32 -12.49
CA ASP A 143 -6.66 -5.13 -11.72
C ASP A 143 -5.64 -3.98 -11.85
N HIS A 144 -4.42 -4.22 -12.35
CA HIS A 144 -3.30 -3.27 -12.17
C HIS A 144 -2.26 -3.23 -13.30
N GLY A 145 -2.25 -4.17 -14.25
CA GLY A 145 -1.38 -4.06 -15.42
C GLY A 145 -0.55 -5.30 -15.64
N PHE A 146 0.69 -5.32 -15.13
CA PHE A 146 1.73 -6.16 -15.70
C PHE A 146 2.28 -7.26 -14.78
N SER A 147 2.56 -7.01 -13.50
CA SER A 147 3.11 -8.03 -12.58
C SER A 147 2.29 -8.12 -11.30
N TYR A 148 2.06 -9.36 -10.84
CA TYR A 148 1.26 -9.65 -9.65
C TYR A 148 1.78 -10.87 -8.92
N SER A 149 1.97 -10.78 -7.60
CA SER A 149 2.07 -11.98 -6.75
C SER A 149 1.91 -11.65 -5.28
N ALA A 150 0.82 -12.13 -4.68
CA ALA A 150 0.66 -12.11 -3.23
C ALA A 150 1.70 -13.00 -2.53
N THR A 151 2.12 -14.10 -3.17
CA THR A 151 3.07 -15.07 -2.60
C THR A 151 4.48 -14.51 -2.42
N GLU A 152 4.99 -13.75 -3.40
CA GLU A 152 6.35 -13.18 -3.32
C GLU A 152 6.40 -11.81 -2.66
N LEU A 153 5.24 -11.22 -2.36
CA LEU A 153 5.18 -9.89 -1.77
C LEU A 153 6.00 -9.81 -0.46
N PRO A 154 5.88 -10.74 0.50
CA PRO A 154 6.65 -10.66 1.73
C PRO A 154 8.17 -10.75 1.52
N SER A 155 8.63 -11.66 0.66
CA SER A 155 10.06 -11.87 0.41
C SER A 155 10.69 -10.67 -0.32
N ASN A 156 9.99 -10.11 -1.31
CA ASN A 156 10.44 -8.96 -2.06
C ASN A 156 10.46 -7.68 -1.22
N TYR A 157 9.54 -7.53 -0.26
CA TYR A 157 9.49 -6.34 0.62
C TYR A 157 10.37 -6.45 1.86
N ALA A 158 10.70 -7.66 2.33
CA ALA A 158 11.60 -7.84 3.46
C ALA A 158 12.97 -7.13 3.29
N VAL A 159 13.51 -7.15 2.06
CA VAL A 159 14.78 -6.47 1.72
C VAL A 159 14.63 -4.95 1.85
N LEU A 160 13.50 -4.42 1.36
CA LEU A 160 13.17 -2.99 1.39
C LEU A 160 12.93 -2.48 2.82
N MET A 161 12.34 -3.32 3.66
CA MET A 161 12.09 -3.02 5.09
C MET A 161 13.34 -3.17 5.97
N SER A 162 14.45 -3.68 5.43
CA SER A 162 15.72 -3.87 6.14
C SER A 162 16.90 -3.15 5.45
N PRO A 163 16.80 -1.83 5.18
CA PRO A 163 17.85 -1.11 4.46
C PRO A 163 19.17 -1.06 5.26
N PRO A 164 20.34 -1.00 4.61
CA PRO A 164 21.64 -1.08 5.28
C PRO A 164 21.81 -0.05 6.39
N ALA A 165 22.25 -0.48 7.59
CA ALA A 165 22.36 0.39 8.76
C ALA A 165 23.37 1.54 8.60
N ASN A 166 24.37 1.36 7.74
CA ASN A 166 25.42 2.34 7.45
C ASN A 166 25.10 3.26 6.26
N ARG A 167 23.88 3.23 5.72
CA ARG A 167 23.47 4.10 4.61
C ARG A 167 23.46 5.57 5.03
N THR A 168 23.68 6.44 4.06
CA THR A 168 23.37 7.86 4.20
C THR A 168 21.87 8.04 3.91
N LYS A 169 21.10 8.34 4.96
CA LYS A 169 19.67 8.63 4.83
C LYS A 169 19.47 9.91 4.02
N ALA A 170 18.48 9.91 3.13
CA ALA A 170 18.07 11.11 2.44
C ALA A 170 17.34 12.07 3.37
N SER A 171 17.41 13.36 3.07
CA SER A 171 16.63 14.35 3.80
C SER A 171 15.17 14.31 3.38
N ARG A 172 14.26 14.79 4.24
CA ARG A 172 12.84 14.97 3.89
C ARG A 172 12.64 15.75 2.59
N GLU A 173 13.38 16.84 2.42
CA GLU A 173 13.35 17.68 1.23
C GLU A 173 13.75 16.89 -0.02
N THR A 174 14.78 16.05 0.08
CA THR A 174 15.21 15.17 -1.03
C THR A 174 14.12 14.17 -1.40
N LEU A 175 13.48 13.55 -0.41
CA LEU A 175 12.37 12.60 -0.65
C LEU A 175 11.16 13.31 -1.27
N TRP A 176 10.88 14.55 -0.85
CA TRP A 176 9.85 15.38 -1.45
C TRP A 176 10.14 15.69 -2.93
N GLN A 177 11.35 16.15 -3.24
CA GLN A 177 11.79 16.43 -4.61
C GLN A 177 11.75 15.18 -5.50
N LEU A 178 12.15 14.02 -4.96
CA LEU A 178 12.01 12.72 -5.63
C LEU A 178 10.54 12.40 -5.96
N SER A 179 9.64 12.64 -5.01
CA SER A 179 8.20 12.44 -5.21
C SER A 179 7.63 13.33 -6.30
N GLU A 180 8.04 14.60 -6.35
CA GLU A 180 7.63 15.54 -7.40
C GLU A 180 8.17 15.10 -8.75
N ALA A 181 9.44 14.67 -8.80
CA ALA A 181 10.12 14.27 -10.03
C ALA A 181 9.49 13.08 -10.75
N LEU A 182 8.72 12.23 -10.05
CA LEU A 182 8.12 11.04 -10.67
C LEU A 182 7.00 11.37 -11.67
N PHE A 183 6.23 12.44 -11.43
CA PHE A 183 5.08 12.79 -12.27
C PHE A 183 5.11 14.23 -12.78
N ALA A 184 5.95 15.11 -12.23
CA ALA A 184 6.01 16.51 -12.64
C ALA A 184 7.03 16.73 -13.77
N THR A 185 6.55 17.17 -14.93
CA THR A 185 7.41 17.62 -16.05
C THR A 185 8.28 18.83 -15.71
N SER A 186 7.94 19.56 -14.65
CA SER A 186 8.65 20.76 -14.21
C SER A 186 9.78 20.48 -13.23
N SER A 187 9.95 19.23 -12.77
CA SER A 187 11.00 18.90 -11.81
C SER A 187 12.38 18.92 -12.49
N ASN A 188 13.37 19.46 -11.79
CA ASN A 188 14.78 19.44 -12.20
C ASN A 188 15.62 18.51 -11.32
N PHE A 189 14.98 17.71 -10.48
CA PHE A 189 15.65 16.76 -9.60
C PHE A 189 16.16 15.58 -10.43
N THR A 190 17.47 15.36 -10.42
CA THR A 190 18.11 14.23 -11.10
C THR A 190 18.11 13.02 -10.17
N VAL A 191 17.69 11.87 -10.69
CA VAL A 191 17.63 10.61 -9.94
C VAL A 191 18.71 9.66 -10.44
N ASP A 192 19.77 9.52 -9.64
CA ASP A 192 20.76 8.46 -9.87
C ASP A 192 20.18 7.11 -9.43
N LEU A 193 20.45 6.06 -10.20
CA LEU A 193 19.96 4.71 -9.92
C LEU A 193 21.04 3.88 -9.25
N GLY A 194 20.69 3.25 -8.12
CA GLY A 194 21.56 2.28 -7.46
C GLY A 194 21.75 1.04 -8.34
N ALA A 195 22.94 0.43 -8.28
CA ALA A 195 23.29 -0.71 -9.13
C ALA A 195 22.35 -1.92 -8.95
N ASP A 196 21.83 -2.11 -7.74
CA ASP A 196 20.92 -3.21 -7.38
C ASP A 196 19.48 -2.70 -7.17
N CYS A 197 19.11 -1.58 -7.79
CA CYS A 197 17.79 -0.97 -7.57
C CYS A 197 16.65 -1.93 -7.94
N GLN A 198 15.80 -2.25 -6.96
CA GLN A 198 14.73 -3.22 -7.13
C GLN A 198 13.49 -2.59 -7.78
N PHE A 199 13.05 -3.16 -8.90
CA PHE A 199 11.79 -2.79 -9.54
C PHE A 199 10.72 -3.86 -9.32
N THR A 200 9.66 -3.48 -8.60
CA THR A 200 8.51 -4.35 -8.33
C THR A 200 7.19 -3.72 -8.77
N GLU A 201 6.23 -4.57 -9.08
CA GLU A 201 4.83 -4.19 -9.27
C GLU A 201 3.97 -5.24 -8.57
N LEU A 202 3.08 -4.77 -7.70
CA LEU A 202 2.18 -5.57 -6.85
C LEU A 202 2.78 -6.90 -6.36
N GLY A 203 3.85 -6.79 -5.57
CA GLY A 203 4.47 -7.93 -4.89
C GLY A 203 5.42 -8.77 -5.73
N TRP A 204 5.50 -8.55 -7.06
CA TRP A 204 6.38 -9.31 -7.94
C TRP A 204 7.47 -8.42 -8.57
N LYS A 205 8.65 -8.99 -8.82
CA LYS A 205 9.73 -8.29 -9.55
C LYS A 205 9.42 -8.26 -11.04
N VAL A 206 9.42 -7.08 -11.64
CA VAL A 206 9.01 -6.92 -13.04
C VAL A 206 9.99 -7.65 -13.94
N VAL A 207 9.48 -8.44 -14.88
CA VAL A 207 10.25 -9.15 -15.91
C VAL A 207 9.69 -8.80 -17.27
N ASP A 208 10.54 -8.44 -18.24
CA ASP A 208 10.08 -8.18 -19.60
C ASP A 208 10.35 -9.40 -20.50
N THR A 209 9.31 -10.22 -20.68
CA THR A 209 9.34 -11.36 -21.58
C THR A 209 9.32 -10.96 -23.06
N GLY A 210 9.29 -9.66 -23.38
CA GLY A 210 9.12 -9.14 -24.72
C GLY A 210 7.73 -9.41 -25.29
N LEU A 211 7.41 -8.64 -26.33
CA LEU A 211 6.12 -8.69 -27.03
C LEU A 211 5.79 -10.07 -27.62
N TYR A 212 6.82 -10.84 -27.98
CA TYR A 212 6.70 -12.17 -28.55
C TYR A 212 7.07 -13.30 -27.57
N GLY A 213 7.29 -12.98 -26.28
CA GLY A 213 7.68 -13.98 -25.28
C GLY A 213 9.12 -14.50 -25.40
N ASN A 214 9.94 -13.82 -26.20
CA ASN A 214 11.35 -14.14 -26.46
C ASN A 214 12.33 -13.24 -25.71
N GLY A 215 11.83 -12.40 -24.80
CA GLY A 215 12.61 -11.55 -23.92
C GLY A 215 13.17 -12.28 -22.71
N SER A 216 13.64 -11.50 -21.73
CA SER A 216 14.31 -12.06 -20.56
C SER A 216 13.31 -12.49 -19.49
N THR A 217 13.69 -13.50 -18.71
CA THR A 217 13.02 -13.82 -17.44
C THR A 217 13.74 -13.22 -16.24
N ASP A 218 14.85 -12.52 -16.48
CA ASP A 218 15.60 -11.84 -15.43
C ASP A 218 14.82 -10.60 -14.97
N PRO A 219 14.74 -10.34 -13.64
CA PRO A 219 14.17 -9.12 -13.11
C PRO A 219 14.80 -7.86 -13.69
N LEU A 220 13.96 -6.90 -14.05
CA LEU A 220 14.39 -5.55 -14.40
C LEU A 220 14.85 -4.80 -13.15
N GLY A 221 15.87 -3.96 -13.31
CA GLY A 221 16.19 -2.92 -12.35
C GLY A 221 15.22 -1.74 -12.48
N CYS A 222 15.34 -0.78 -11.57
CA CYS A 222 14.62 0.49 -11.70
C CYS A 222 14.98 1.20 -13.01
N ALA A 223 14.05 2.01 -13.51
CA ALA A 223 14.27 2.89 -14.65
C ALA A 223 13.77 4.29 -14.30
N TRP A 224 14.47 5.30 -14.81
CA TRP A 224 14.07 6.70 -14.66
C TRP A 224 14.22 7.44 -15.99
N PRO A 225 13.37 7.13 -16.99
CA PRO A 225 13.50 7.71 -18.32
C PRO A 225 13.10 9.19 -18.33
N ASP A 226 13.74 9.96 -19.22
CA ASP A 226 13.39 11.37 -19.48
C ASP A 226 11.92 11.51 -19.91
N GLU A 227 11.44 10.55 -20.71
CA GLU A 227 10.03 10.43 -21.08
C GLU A 227 9.33 9.41 -20.17
N HIS A 228 8.50 9.91 -19.25
CA HIS A 228 7.66 9.11 -18.37
C HIS A 228 6.23 9.67 -18.32
N PRO A 229 5.23 8.89 -17.85
CA PRO A 229 3.89 9.40 -17.64
C PRO A 229 3.89 10.52 -16.61
N THR A 230 3.21 11.62 -16.92
CA THR A 230 3.16 12.80 -16.05
C THR A 230 1.73 13.14 -15.68
N ASP A 231 1.54 13.72 -14.50
CA ASP A 231 0.23 14.16 -14.01
C ASP A 231 0.35 15.54 -13.35
N SER A 232 -0.38 16.53 -13.89
CA SER A 232 -0.43 17.88 -13.33
C SER A 232 -1.15 17.95 -11.98
N ASN A 233 -1.91 16.92 -11.64
CA ASN A 233 -2.61 16.77 -10.37
C ASN A 233 -1.96 15.70 -9.49
N ALA A 234 -0.70 15.33 -9.75
CA ALA A 234 0.00 14.34 -8.94
C ALA A 234 -0.04 14.72 -7.45
N ARG A 235 -0.39 13.76 -6.60
CA ARG A 235 -0.38 13.93 -5.16
C ARG A 235 1.00 13.52 -4.64
N VAL A 236 1.81 14.53 -4.38
CA VAL A 236 3.21 14.37 -4.00
C VAL A 236 3.37 14.20 -2.48
N ALA A 237 4.39 13.45 -2.09
CA ALA A 237 4.83 13.26 -0.70
C ALA A 237 3.68 12.86 0.25
N LEU A 238 2.80 11.95 -0.20
CA LEU A 238 1.68 11.44 0.59
C LEU A 238 2.15 10.79 1.91
N VAL A 239 3.31 10.14 1.86
CA VAL A 239 4.03 9.59 3.02
C VAL A 239 5.51 9.81 2.79
N VAL A 240 6.21 10.42 3.73
CA VAL A 240 7.67 10.56 3.73
C VAL A 240 8.26 9.88 4.96
N ASP A 241 8.85 8.70 4.77
CA ASP A 241 9.52 7.92 5.83
C ASP A 241 11.04 8.15 5.76
N GLU A 242 11.52 9.14 6.51
CA GLU A 242 12.94 9.48 6.60
C GLU A 242 13.77 8.36 7.27
N GLU A 243 13.13 7.48 8.05
CA GLU A 243 13.83 6.39 8.71
C GLU A 243 14.25 5.34 7.69
N LEU A 244 13.32 4.87 6.87
CA LEU A 244 13.55 3.83 5.86
C LEU A 244 13.92 4.39 4.47
N GLY A 245 13.80 5.70 4.28
CA GLY A 245 14.07 6.38 3.02
C GLY A 245 12.95 6.20 2.00
N PHE A 246 11.71 5.97 2.43
CA PHE A 246 10.57 5.82 1.52
C PHE A 246 9.88 7.16 1.25
N VAL A 247 9.38 7.29 0.02
CA VAL A 247 8.35 8.27 -0.31
C VAL A 247 7.24 7.63 -1.12
N VAL A 248 6.00 8.00 -0.82
CA VAL A 248 4.81 7.56 -1.54
C VAL A 248 4.19 8.73 -2.29
N THR A 249 3.85 8.49 -3.56
CA THR A 249 3.28 9.49 -4.45
C THR A 249 2.19 8.87 -5.32
N SER A 250 1.27 9.69 -5.82
CA SER A 250 0.15 9.22 -6.63
C SER A 250 0.03 10.04 -7.91
N GLY A 251 -0.30 9.35 -9.01
CA GLY A 251 -0.66 9.97 -10.27
C GLY A 251 -1.90 9.31 -10.89
N ILE A 252 -2.61 10.08 -11.71
CA ILE A 252 -3.74 9.65 -12.53
C ILE A 252 -3.31 9.66 -13.99
N ILE A 253 -3.09 8.46 -14.53
CA ILE A 253 -2.45 8.27 -15.82
C ILE A 253 -3.47 7.72 -16.83
N PRO A 254 -3.84 8.47 -17.87
CA PRO A 254 -4.67 7.94 -18.94
C PRO A 254 -3.84 7.02 -19.84
N GLY A 255 -4.44 5.92 -20.29
CA GLY A 255 -3.77 4.95 -21.14
C GLY A 255 -4.72 4.00 -21.85
N ILE A 256 -4.15 2.95 -22.42
CA ILE A 256 -4.89 1.91 -23.14
C ILE A 256 -4.45 0.55 -22.60
N VAL A 257 -5.42 -0.32 -22.31
CA VAL A 257 -5.17 -1.73 -22.04
C VAL A 257 -5.13 -2.48 -23.36
N TYR A 258 -3.98 -3.04 -23.68
CA TYR A 258 -3.75 -3.86 -24.87
C TYR A 258 -3.71 -5.35 -24.52
N PRO A 259 -4.11 -6.24 -25.44
CA PRO A 259 -3.71 -7.65 -25.36
C PRO A 259 -2.18 -7.74 -25.40
N TYR A 260 -1.59 -8.66 -24.65
CA TYR A 260 -0.15 -8.89 -24.58
C TYR A 260 0.17 -10.39 -24.74
N TYR A 261 1.46 -10.72 -24.78
CA TYR A 261 1.94 -12.10 -24.91
C TYR A 261 1.30 -13.06 -23.88
N GLY A 262 0.98 -14.28 -24.32
CA GLY A 262 0.58 -15.37 -23.39
C GLY A 262 -0.83 -15.25 -22.79
N ASN A 263 -1.82 -14.77 -23.56
CA ASN A 263 -3.20 -14.53 -23.09
C ASN A 263 -3.27 -13.57 -21.90
N THR A 264 -2.36 -12.59 -21.86
CA THR A 264 -2.32 -11.54 -20.85
C THR A 264 -2.68 -10.18 -21.46
N SER A 265 -2.70 -9.14 -20.64
CA SER A 265 -2.82 -7.75 -21.07
C SER A 265 -1.76 -6.88 -20.42
N ALA A 266 -1.57 -5.68 -20.99
CA ALA A 266 -0.71 -4.65 -20.45
C ALA A 266 -1.41 -3.29 -20.56
N PHE A 267 -1.32 -2.49 -19.51
CA PHE A 267 -1.71 -1.09 -19.54
C PHE A 267 -0.53 -0.25 -20.02
N ILE A 268 -0.74 0.54 -21.07
CA ILE A 268 0.29 1.42 -21.63
C ILE A 268 -0.22 2.87 -21.57
N PRO A 269 0.45 3.75 -20.79
CA PRO A 269 0.14 5.18 -20.74
C PRO A 269 0.12 5.85 -22.11
N ASN A 270 -0.76 6.84 -22.31
CA ASN A 270 -0.91 7.57 -23.58
C ASN A 270 0.34 8.36 -23.98
N THR A 271 1.19 8.73 -23.02
CA THR A 271 2.47 9.42 -23.28
C THR A 271 3.54 8.48 -23.82
N MET A 272 3.41 7.16 -23.60
CA MET A 272 4.37 6.15 -24.07
C MET A 272 4.04 5.71 -25.51
N THR A 273 4.05 6.67 -26.44
CA THR A 273 3.60 6.49 -27.83
C THR A 273 4.33 5.36 -28.55
N ALA A 274 5.66 5.28 -28.44
CA ALA A 274 6.45 4.22 -29.07
C ALA A 274 6.05 2.81 -28.58
N ALA A 275 5.70 2.67 -27.30
CA ALA A 275 5.23 1.40 -26.75
C ALA A 275 3.83 1.03 -27.28
N GLN A 276 2.92 2.02 -27.40
CA GLN A 276 1.60 1.79 -28.00
C GLN A 276 1.70 1.44 -29.49
N GLU A 277 2.56 2.10 -30.26
CA GLU A 277 2.77 1.81 -31.68
C GLU A 277 3.30 0.38 -31.89
N ALA A 278 4.27 -0.05 -31.08
CA ALA A 278 4.77 -1.42 -31.13
C ALA A 278 3.68 -2.44 -30.78
N GLN A 279 2.85 -2.14 -29.78
CA GLN A 279 1.77 -3.01 -29.35
C GLN A 279 0.64 -3.11 -30.38
N GLU A 280 0.30 -2.00 -31.05
CA GLU A 280 -0.69 -1.95 -32.12
C GLU A 280 -0.23 -2.77 -33.33
N ALA A 281 1.04 -2.68 -33.70
CA ALA A 281 1.60 -3.48 -34.80
C ALA A 281 1.48 -4.99 -34.53
N TRP A 282 1.81 -5.41 -33.31
CA TRP A 282 1.65 -6.81 -32.90
C TRP A 282 0.18 -7.24 -32.82
N TYR A 283 -0.71 -6.36 -32.36
CA TYR A 283 -2.14 -6.63 -32.30
C TYR A 283 -2.71 -6.92 -33.70
N GLU A 284 -2.39 -6.09 -34.69
CA GLU A 284 -2.85 -6.28 -36.07
C GLU A 284 -2.22 -7.51 -36.73
N GLU A 285 -0.94 -7.81 -36.46
CA GLU A 285 -0.29 -9.05 -36.89
C GLU A 285 -1.01 -10.28 -36.31
N SER A 286 -1.23 -10.29 -35.00
CA SER A 286 -1.88 -11.39 -34.27
C SER A 286 -3.32 -11.60 -34.74
N LYS A 287 -4.05 -10.52 -34.95
CA LYS A 287 -5.42 -10.53 -35.47
C LYS A 287 -5.49 -11.08 -36.90
N ALA A 288 -4.54 -10.70 -37.77
CA ALA A 288 -4.46 -11.23 -39.13
C ALA A 288 -4.12 -12.74 -39.15
N SER A 289 -3.33 -13.22 -38.19
CA SER A 289 -3.00 -14.64 -38.06
C SER A 289 -4.21 -15.52 -37.67
N GLY A 290 -5.18 -14.95 -36.94
CA GLY A 290 -6.38 -15.64 -36.46
C GLY A 290 -6.12 -16.77 -35.44
N GLY A 291 -4.89 -16.89 -34.93
CA GLY A 291 -4.47 -18.01 -34.09
C GLY A 291 -4.84 -17.91 -32.61
N LEU A 292 -5.24 -16.72 -32.14
CA LEU A 292 -5.50 -16.44 -30.73
C LEU A 292 -6.72 -15.51 -30.56
N PRO A 293 -7.56 -15.70 -29.53
CA PRO A 293 -8.49 -14.68 -29.10
C PRO A 293 -7.72 -13.47 -28.56
N LEU A 294 -8.12 -12.26 -28.95
CA LEU A 294 -7.46 -11.02 -28.55
C LEU A 294 -8.46 -10.13 -27.81
N LEU A 295 -8.02 -9.56 -26.69
CA LEU A 295 -8.71 -8.45 -26.04
C LEU A 295 -8.70 -7.24 -26.99
N ALA A 296 -9.84 -6.58 -27.15
CA ALA A 296 -9.89 -5.33 -27.91
C ALA A 296 -9.16 -4.22 -27.10
N PRO A 297 -8.23 -3.47 -27.72
CA PRO A 297 -7.62 -2.31 -27.06
C PRO A 297 -8.70 -1.37 -26.51
N THR A 298 -8.64 -1.09 -25.22
CA THR A 298 -9.68 -0.30 -24.52
C THR A 298 -9.02 0.76 -23.66
N GLY A 299 -9.53 1.99 -23.74
CA GLY A 299 -9.04 3.09 -22.90
C GLY A 299 -9.30 2.81 -21.42
N ALA A 300 -8.36 3.17 -20.57
CA ALA A 300 -8.44 3.05 -19.12
C ALA A 300 -7.73 4.21 -18.44
N THR A 301 -7.95 4.35 -17.14
CA THR A 301 -7.17 5.27 -16.30
C THR A 301 -6.50 4.48 -15.19
N GLY A 302 -5.16 4.56 -15.12
CA GLY A 302 -4.39 4.01 -14.03
C GLY A 302 -4.28 5.02 -12.89
N GLU A 303 -4.80 4.68 -11.72
CA GLU A 303 -4.51 5.41 -10.48
C GLU A 303 -3.37 4.73 -9.75
N THR A 304 -2.31 5.47 -9.45
CA THR A 304 -1.09 4.92 -8.86
C THR A 304 -0.91 5.32 -7.40
N LEU A 305 -0.32 4.44 -6.60
CA LEU A 305 0.37 4.80 -5.36
C LEU A 305 1.78 4.23 -5.45
N GLU A 306 2.68 4.96 -6.08
CA GLU A 306 4.05 4.51 -6.27
C GLU A 306 4.86 4.72 -4.99
N VAL A 307 5.70 3.74 -4.67
CA VAL A 307 6.58 3.77 -3.51
C VAL A 307 8.01 3.76 -4.01
N LEU A 308 8.77 4.78 -3.64
CA LEU A 308 10.18 4.92 -3.99
C LEU A 308 11.02 4.80 -2.72
N GLN A 309 12.14 4.07 -2.79
CA GLN A 309 13.14 4.03 -1.70
C GLN A 309 14.43 4.70 -2.16
N TYR A 310 14.94 5.64 -1.38
CA TYR A 310 16.08 6.45 -1.77
C TYR A 310 17.03 6.68 -0.58
N TYR A 311 18.30 6.32 -0.78
CA TYR A 311 19.39 6.53 0.18
C TYR A 311 20.73 6.47 -0.55
N ASN A 312 21.81 6.91 0.11
CA ASN A 312 23.14 7.05 -0.51
C ASN A 312 23.18 7.99 -1.74
N GLY A 313 22.18 8.85 -1.93
CA GLY A 313 22.08 9.71 -3.11
C GLY A 313 21.57 8.98 -4.36
N GLU A 314 21.02 7.79 -4.20
CA GLU A 314 20.56 6.93 -5.30
C GLU A 314 19.17 6.36 -5.00
N LEU A 315 18.39 6.10 -6.05
CA LEU A 315 17.17 5.31 -5.99
C LEU A 315 17.55 3.83 -5.80
N GLN A 316 16.94 3.21 -4.81
CA GLN A 316 17.25 1.84 -4.36
C GLN A 316 16.08 0.91 -4.60
N ALA A 317 14.87 1.46 -4.70
CA ALA A 317 13.72 0.72 -5.16
C ALA A 317 12.65 1.60 -5.77
N MET A 318 11.93 1.01 -6.71
CA MET A 318 10.72 1.55 -7.31
C MET A 318 9.64 0.49 -7.26
N GLN A 319 8.50 0.86 -6.68
CA GLN A 319 7.31 0.04 -6.68
C GLN A 319 6.21 0.79 -7.41
N ILE A 320 5.84 0.27 -8.59
CA ILE A 320 4.70 0.79 -9.34
C ILE A 320 3.46 0.04 -8.87
N ASN A 321 2.49 0.77 -8.33
CA ASN A 321 1.22 0.18 -7.91
C ASN A 321 0.08 0.89 -8.61
N VAL A 322 -0.34 0.35 -9.74
CA VAL A 322 -1.47 0.86 -10.51
C VAL A 322 -2.77 0.17 -10.06
N TYR A 323 -3.89 0.87 -10.15
CA TYR A 323 -5.22 0.26 -10.16
C TYR A 323 -5.95 0.79 -11.39
N LEU A 324 -6.45 -0.12 -12.23
CA LEU A 324 -7.10 0.25 -13.47
C LEU A 324 -8.59 0.56 -13.24
N SER A 325 -8.99 1.71 -13.75
CA SER A 325 -10.37 2.20 -13.71
C SER A 325 -10.85 2.59 -15.11
N GLY A 326 -12.11 2.98 -15.22
CA GLY A 326 -12.70 3.41 -16.48
C GLY A 326 -11.94 4.59 -17.12
N PRO A 327 -12.02 4.74 -18.45
CA PRO A 327 -11.37 5.85 -19.14
C PRO A 327 -11.91 7.20 -18.66
N GLY A 328 -11.01 8.13 -18.34
CA GLY A 328 -11.36 9.49 -17.88
C GLY A 328 -11.82 9.58 -16.43
N MET A 329 -11.74 8.49 -15.65
CA MET A 329 -11.96 8.55 -14.20
C MET A 329 -10.85 9.34 -13.52
N THR A 330 -11.21 10.04 -12.43
CA THR A 330 -10.27 10.76 -11.56
C THR A 330 -10.36 10.21 -10.15
N SER A 331 -9.40 10.60 -9.31
CA SER A 331 -9.45 10.29 -7.88
C SER A 331 -10.39 11.24 -7.13
N PRO A 332 -11.18 10.75 -6.16
CA PRO A 332 -11.92 11.62 -5.23
C PRO A 332 -11.02 12.36 -4.24
N TRP A 333 -9.71 12.09 -4.26
CA TRP A 333 -8.69 12.75 -3.46
C TRP A 333 -8.08 14.00 -4.13
N LEU A 334 -8.60 14.40 -5.30
CA LEU A 334 -8.19 15.58 -6.08
C LEU A 334 -9.24 16.70 -6.04
#